data_AF-A0A3A9A525-F1
#
_entry.id   AF-A0A3A9A525-F1
#
_cell.length_a   1.000
_cell.length_b   1.000
_cell.length_c   1.000
_cell.angle_alpha   90.00
_cell.angle_beta   90.00
_cell.angle_gamma   90.00
#
_symmetry.space_group_name_H-M   'P 1'
#
loop_
_entity.id
_entity.type
_entity.pdbx_description
1 polymer ?
#
loop_
_entity_poly.entity_id
_entity_poly.type
_entity_poly.pdbx_seq_one_letter_code
_entity_poly.pdbx_strand_id
1 'polypeptide(L)'
;MKKRFVIVFLVFIILTFLESGILMDVLSLNGLSWGTQFMVCTEAGKTGLYVLVYFIPVSILIMFLTRITLCIKKRSGWQEFCLDCICALFGIGIGICATFDAPFQVRYADPFYMLGIWIADFLIDFFDWMRVMPPG
;
A
#
# COMPACT_ATOMS: atom_id res chain seq x y z
N MET A 1 -6.97 8.02 -25.24
CA MET A 1 -7.45 6.93 -24.36
C MET A 1 -6.37 5.89 -24.03
N LYS A 2 -5.72 5.22 -25.00
CA LYS A 2 -4.73 4.15 -24.72
C LYS A 2 -3.56 4.53 -23.77
N LYS A 3 -2.95 5.72 -23.91
CA LYS A 3 -1.85 6.15 -23.02
C LYS A 3 -2.32 6.38 -21.58
N ARG A 4 -3.51 6.97 -21.39
CA ARG A 4 -4.11 7.23 -20.07
C ARG A 4 -4.43 5.92 -19.34
N PHE A 5 -4.96 4.93 -20.06
CA PHE A 5 -5.22 3.57 -19.56
C PHE A 5 -3.95 2.94 -18.97
N VAL A 6 -2.86 2.93 -19.74
CA VAL A 6 -1.60 2.30 -19.33
C VAL A 6 -1.02 3.00 -18.10
N ILE A 7 -1.10 4.34 -18.05
CA ILE A 7 -0.63 5.10 -16.90
C ILE A 7 -1.43 4.76 -15.64
N VAL A 8 -2.77 4.75 -15.72
CA VAL A 8 -3.62 4.40 -14.57
C VAL A 8 -3.30 2.99 -14.11
N PHE A 9 -3.28 2.02 -15.01
CA PHE A 9 -2.97 0.63 -14.70
C PHE A 9 -1.59 0.47 -14.01
N LEU A 10 -0.53 1.07 -14.57
CA LEU A 10 0.81 0.99 -13.99
C LEU A 10 0.92 1.68 -12.63
N VAL A 11 0.28 2.85 -12.47
CA VAL A 11 0.27 3.55 -11.18
C VAL A 11 -0.37 2.69 -10.10
N PHE A 12 -1.51 2.06 -10.40
CA PHE A 12 -2.18 1.20 -9.43
C PHE A 12 -1.36 -0.06 -9.10
N ILE A 13 -0.68 -0.67 -10.07
CA ILE A 13 0.26 -1.78 -9.80
C ILE A 13 1.38 -1.34 -8.87
N ILE A 14 2.03 -0.22 -9.16
CA ILE A 14 3.14 0.31 -8.35
C ILE A 14 2.68 0.62 -6.92
N LEU A 15 1.51 1.25 -6.79
CA LEU A 15 0.92 1.56 -5.49
C LEU A 15 0.61 0.28 -4.71
N THR A 16 0.10 -0.76 -5.38
CA THR A 16 -0.17 -2.05 -4.73
C THR A 16 1.10 -2.75 -4.26
N PHE A 17 2.20 -2.70 -5.00
CA PHE A 17 3.49 -3.24 -4.54
C PHE A 17 4.04 -2.47 -3.35
N LEU A 18 4.00 -1.13 -3.41
CA LEU A 18 4.43 -0.26 -2.33
C LEU A 18 3.59 -0.47 -1.06
N GLU A 19 2.27 -0.61 -1.20
CA GLU A 19 1.36 -0.94 -0.11
C GLU A 19 1.63 -2.32 0.47
N SER A 20 1.85 -3.31 -0.39
CA SER A 20 2.17 -4.66 0.04
C SER A 20 3.46 -4.68 0.87
N GLY A 21 4.46 -3.89 0.50
CA GLY A 21 5.69 -3.72 1.26
C GLY A 21 5.44 -3.15 2.65
N ILE A 22 4.70 -2.03 2.74
CA ILE A 22 4.30 -1.41 4.01
C ILE A 22 3.51 -2.41 4.87
N LEU A 23 2.49 -3.06 4.29
CA LEU A 23 1.63 -3.99 5.01
C LEU A 23 2.41 -5.19 5.54
N MET A 24 3.29 -5.78 4.73
CA MET A 24 4.09 -6.93 5.14
C MET A 24 5.05 -6.58 6.27
N ASP A 25 5.66 -5.40 6.21
CA ASP A 25 6.53 -4.91 7.28
C ASP A 25 5.75 -4.69 8.58
N VAL A 26 4.63 -3.96 8.53
CA VAL A 26 3.75 -3.74 9.69
C VAL A 26 3.16 -5.05 10.26
N LEU A 27 2.81 -6.02 9.41
CA LEU A 27 2.36 -7.36 9.84
C LEU A 27 3.50 -8.16 10.48
N SER A 28 4.71 -8.04 9.97
CA SER A 28 5.91 -8.69 10.52
C SER A 28 6.13 -8.29 11.98
N LEU A 29 5.88 -7.01 12.30
CA LEU A 29 6.01 -6.42 13.63
C LEU A 29 4.89 -6.82 14.60
N ASN A 30 3.72 -7.20 14.10
CA ASN A 30 2.59 -7.69 14.90
C ASN A 30 2.69 -9.19 15.25
N GLY A 31 3.87 -9.79 15.14
CA GLY A 31 4.13 -11.17 15.59
C GLY A 31 3.99 -12.24 14.50
N LEU A 32 4.01 -11.87 13.21
CA LEU A 32 4.09 -12.82 12.09
C LEU A 32 5.52 -13.04 11.57
N SER A 33 6.54 -12.38 12.13
CA SER A 33 7.96 -12.61 11.81
C SER A 33 8.71 -13.39 12.90
N TRP A 34 9.45 -14.39 12.44
CA TRP A 34 10.26 -15.31 13.24
C TRP A 34 11.64 -14.69 13.51
N GLY A 35 11.90 -14.22 14.73
CA GLY A 35 13.28 -13.94 15.16
C GLY A 35 13.48 -12.74 16.08
N THR A 36 13.68 -13.02 17.37
CA THR A 36 14.62 -12.35 18.29
C THR A 36 14.57 -10.83 18.43
N GLN A 37 13.45 -10.28 18.91
CA GLN A 37 13.35 -9.28 19.98
C GLN A 37 11.87 -8.92 20.13
N PHE A 38 11.30 -9.08 21.33
CA PHE A 38 9.92 -8.64 21.59
C PHE A 38 9.90 -7.11 21.60
N MET A 39 9.72 -6.50 20.44
CA MET A 39 9.38 -5.09 20.35
C MET A 39 7.87 -4.94 20.56
N VAL A 40 7.50 -3.99 21.42
CA VAL A 40 6.10 -3.70 21.75
C VAL A 40 5.73 -2.38 21.10
N CYS A 41 4.63 -2.38 20.36
CA CYS A 41 4.04 -1.14 19.86
C CYS A 41 3.55 -0.26 21.02
N THR A 42 3.97 0.99 21.00
CA THR A 42 3.39 2.03 21.85
C THR A 42 1.93 2.31 21.46
N GLU A 43 1.14 2.95 22.32
CA GLU A 43 -0.24 3.34 21.96
C GLU A 43 -0.29 4.30 20.75
N ALA A 44 0.68 5.21 20.66
CA ALA A 44 0.88 6.05 19.48
C ALA A 44 1.28 5.22 18.26
N GLY A 45 2.15 4.23 18.44
CA GLY A 45 2.57 3.28 17.41
C GLY A 45 1.42 2.45 16.85
N LYS A 46 0.53 1.93 17.70
CA LYS A 46 -0.68 1.22 17.22
C LYS A 46 -1.49 2.10 16.27
N THR A 47 -1.73 3.35 16.65
CA THR A 47 -2.49 4.31 15.83
C THR A 47 -1.73 4.67 14.55
N GLY A 48 -0.42 4.89 14.63
CA GLY A 48 0.45 5.17 13.48
C GLY A 48 0.50 4.02 12.47
N LEU A 49 0.60 2.79 12.95
CA LEU A 49 0.56 1.58 12.11
C LEU A 49 -0.80 1.40 11.43
N TYR A 50 -1.92 1.65 12.12
CA TYR A 50 -3.23 1.66 11.46
C TYR A 50 -3.29 2.72 10.36
N VAL A 51 -2.78 3.92 10.62
CA VAL A 51 -2.75 4.99 9.59
C VAL A 51 -1.93 4.54 8.38
N LEU A 52 -0.78 3.90 8.57
CA LEU A 52 0.05 3.36 7.48
C LEU A 52 -0.68 2.32 6.63
N VAL A 53 -1.34 1.36 7.29
CA VAL A 53 -2.11 0.30 6.61
C VAL A 53 -3.29 0.89 5.84
N TYR A 54 -3.96 1.90 6.37
CA TYR A 54 -5.13 2.51 5.72
C TYR A 54 -4.80 3.66 4.76
N PHE A 55 -3.56 4.14 4.72
CA PHE A 55 -3.17 5.29 3.90
C PHE A 55 -3.45 5.08 2.41
N ILE A 56 -3.17 3.88 1.90
CA ILE A 56 -3.26 3.60 0.46
C ILE A 56 -4.70 3.35 0.01
N PRO A 57 -5.54 2.55 0.72
CA PRO A 57 -6.97 2.44 0.42
C PRO A 57 -7.65 3.83 0.42
N VAL A 58 -7.24 4.69 1.36
CA VAL A 58 -7.72 6.07 1.44
C VAL A 58 -7.22 6.92 0.27
N SER A 59 -5.95 6.81 -0.12
CA SER A 59 -5.41 7.56 -1.27
C SER A 59 -6.07 7.17 -2.59
N ILE A 60 -6.39 5.87 -2.74
CA ILE A 60 -7.13 5.32 -3.87
C ILE A 60 -8.55 5.87 -3.88
N LEU A 61 -9.24 5.85 -2.74
CA LEU A 61 -10.57 6.46 -2.59
C LEU A 61 -10.55 7.94 -2.94
N ILE A 62 -9.54 8.71 -2.50
CA ILE A 62 -9.41 10.14 -2.81
C ILE A 62 -9.19 10.36 -4.31
N MET A 63 -8.33 9.57 -4.97
CA MET A 63 -8.15 9.63 -6.42
C MET A 63 -9.45 9.30 -7.17
N PHE A 64 -10.19 8.30 -6.68
CA PHE A 64 -11.48 7.90 -7.23
C PHE A 64 -12.54 9.00 -7.10
N LEU A 65 -12.65 9.60 -5.91
CA LEU A 65 -13.54 10.73 -5.63
C LEU A 65 -13.20 11.93 -6.51
N THR A 66 -11.91 12.26 -6.66
CA THR A 66 -11.46 13.36 -7.54
C THR A 66 -11.88 13.14 -9.00
N ARG A 67 -11.78 11.89 -9.49
CA ARG A 67 -12.24 11.52 -10.83
C ARG A 67 -13.76 11.62 -10.97
N ILE A 68 -14.52 11.18 -9.96
CA ILE A 68 -15.99 11.34 -9.91
C ILE A 68 -16.36 12.82 -10.00
N THR A 69 -15.74 13.68 -9.18
CA THR A 69 -16.00 15.13 -9.19
C THR A 69 -15.72 15.76 -10.57
N LEU A 70 -14.62 15.37 -11.22
CA LEU A 70 -14.27 15.83 -12.56
C LEU A 70 -15.24 15.29 -13.64
N CYS A 71 -15.76 14.07 -13.49
CA CYS A 71 -16.74 13.48 -14.39
C CYS A 71 -18.13 14.11 -14.23
N ILE A 72 -18.59 14.38 -13.01
CA ILE A 72 -19.86 15.08 -12.76
C ILE A 72 -19.81 16.48 -13.38
N LYS A 73 -18.66 17.17 -13.26
CA LYS A 73 -18.43 18.49 -13.88
C LYS A 73 -18.44 18.43 -15.41
N LYS A 74 -18.13 17.28 -16.02
CA LYS A 74 -18.04 17.09 -17.47
C LYS A 74 -19.07 16.02 -17.90
N ARG A 75 -20.32 16.45 -18.09
CA ARG A 75 -21.59 15.70 -18.36
C ARG A 75 -21.55 14.56 -19.41
N SER A 76 -20.42 14.24 -20.04
CA SER A 76 -20.26 13.32 -21.17
C SER A 76 -19.29 12.13 -20.90
N GLY A 77 -18.70 12.01 -19.71
CA GLY A 77 -17.54 11.12 -19.49
C GLY A 77 -17.78 9.77 -18.79
N TRP A 78 -19.02 9.31 -18.58
CA TRP A 78 -19.30 8.12 -17.75
C TRP A 78 -18.61 6.84 -18.23
N GLN A 79 -18.57 6.59 -19.56
CA GLN A 79 -17.90 5.41 -20.12
C GLN A 79 -16.38 5.43 -19.86
N GLU A 80 -15.74 6.59 -19.95
CA GLU A 80 -14.30 6.73 -19.64
C GLU A 80 -14.02 6.49 -18.16
N PHE A 81 -14.93 6.92 -17.29
CA PHE A 81 -14.83 6.67 -15.85
C PHE A 81 -14.93 5.18 -15.54
N CYS A 82 -15.96 4.49 -16.04
CA CYS A 82 -16.09 3.05 -15.84
C CYS A 82 -14.87 2.27 -16.33
N LEU A 83 -14.29 2.66 -17.46
CA LEU A 83 -13.06 2.07 -17.96
C LEU A 83 -11.89 2.30 -16.99
N ASP A 84 -11.63 3.55 -16.56
CA ASP A 84 -10.57 3.85 -15.60
C ASP A 84 -10.74 3.05 -14.28
N CYS A 85 -11.98 2.85 -13.81
CA CYS A 85 -12.28 2.02 -12.64
C CYS A 85 -11.91 0.54 -12.85
N ILE A 86 -12.31 -0.03 -13.99
CA ILE A 86 -11.97 -1.41 -14.34
C ILE A 86 -10.45 -1.55 -14.43
N CYS A 87 -9.74 -0.60 -15.03
CA CYS A 87 -8.27 -0.60 -15.10
C CYS A 87 -7.61 -0.59 -13.74
N ALA A 88 -8.09 0.27 -12.84
CA ALA A 88 -7.58 0.36 -11.48
C ALA A 88 -7.78 -0.97 -10.75
N LEU A 89 -8.99 -1.56 -10.83
CA LEU A 89 -9.28 -2.86 -10.23
C LEU A 89 -8.41 -3.98 -10.80
N PHE A 90 -8.17 -4.01 -12.11
CA PHE A 90 -7.26 -4.97 -12.74
C PHE A 90 -5.81 -4.78 -12.30
N GLY A 91 -5.33 -3.53 -12.22
CA GLY A 91 -3.99 -3.22 -11.75
C GLY A 91 -3.79 -3.68 -10.29
N ILE A 92 -4.74 -3.37 -9.42
CA ILE A 92 -4.75 -3.83 -8.02
C ILE A 92 -4.77 -5.35 -7.95
N GLY A 93 -5.68 -5.99 -8.69
CA GLY A 93 -5.80 -7.46 -8.69
C GLY A 93 -4.51 -8.15 -9.11
N ILE A 94 -3.86 -7.67 -10.17
CA ILE A 94 -2.57 -8.21 -10.64
C ILE A 94 -1.47 -7.95 -9.62
N GLY A 95 -1.40 -6.75 -9.03
CA GLY A 95 -0.43 -6.44 -7.98
C GLY A 95 -0.56 -7.36 -6.78
N ILE A 96 -1.80 -7.57 -6.29
CA ILE A 96 -2.07 -8.49 -5.16
C ILE A 96 -1.67 -9.92 -5.54
N CYS A 97 -2.15 -10.44 -6.67
CA CYS A 97 -1.80 -11.80 -7.11
C CYS A 97 -0.28 -11.97 -7.22
N ALA A 98 0.43 -11.00 -7.79
CA ALA A 98 1.88 -11.04 -7.90
C ALA A 98 2.56 -11.04 -6.53
N THR A 99 2.08 -10.26 -5.55
CA THR A 99 2.65 -10.25 -4.19
C THR A 99 2.46 -11.60 -3.48
N PHE A 100 1.30 -12.23 -3.59
CA PHE A 100 0.98 -13.44 -2.83
C PHE A 100 1.49 -14.73 -3.50
N ASP A 101 1.47 -14.82 -4.84
CA ASP A 101 1.96 -15.99 -5.57
C ASP A 101 3.49 -15.96 -5.82
N ALA A 102 4.14 -14.79 -5.76
CA ALA A 102 5.58 -14.73 -5.99
C ALA A 102 6.37 -15.39 -4.84
N PRO A 103 7.42 -16.18 -5.18
CA PRO A 103 8.33 -16.70 -4.17
C PRO A 103 9.01 -15.54 -3.43
N PHE A 104 9.30 -15.74 -2.14
CA PHE A 104 9.81 -14.71 -1.23
C PHE A 104 10.97 -13.89 -1.85
N GLN A 105 11.96 -14.56 -2.45
CA GLN A 105 13.12 -13.91 -3.08
C GLN A 105 12.77 -12.96 -4.22
N VAL A 106 11.68 -13.21 -4.94
CA VAL A 106 11.24 -12.37 -6.06
C VAL A 106 10.52 -11.12 -5.55
N ARG A 107 9.86 -11.17 -4.39
CA ARG A 107 9.22 -10.00 -3.77
C ARG A 107 10.24 -8.95 -3.34
N TYR A 108 11.35 -9.38 -2.75
CA TYR A 108 12.45 -8.49 -2.32
C TYR A 108 13.29 -7.98 -3.50
N ALA A 109 13.12 -8.56 -4.70
CA ALA A 109 13.72 -8.02 -5.92
C ALA A 109 12.90 -6.86 -6.52
N ASP A 110 11.64 -6.69 -6.13
CA ASP A 110 10.81 -5.58 -6.61
C ASP A 110 11.17 -4.28 -5.86
N PRO A 111 11.60 -3.22 -6.57
CA PRO A 111 12.06 -2.00 -5.93
C PRO A 111 10.93 -1.22 -5.26
N PHE A 112 9.68 -1.36 -5.71
CA PHE A 112 8.54 -0.64 -5.14
C PHE A 112 8.05 -1.30 -3.85
N TYR A 113 8.06 -2.63 -3.81
CA TYR A 113 7.84 -3.41 -2.60
C TYR A 113 8.88 -3.06 -1.52
N MET A 114 10.16 -3.06 -1.88
CA MET A 114 11.24 -2.68 -0.96
C MET A 114 11.16 -1.22 -0.51
N LEU A 115 10.79 -0.31 -1.40
CA LEU A 115 10.54 1.09 -1.03
C LEU A 115 9.40 1.19 0.00
N GLY A 116 8.35 0.38 -0.13
CA GLY A 116 7.28 0.29 0.86
C GLY A 116 7.78 -0.11 2.25
N ILE A 117 8.61 -1.15 2.32
CA ILE A 117 9.25 -1.59 3.57
C ILE A 117 10.09 -0.44 4.17
N TRP A 118 10.94 0.20 3.38
CA TRP A 118 11.81 1.27 3.87
C TRP A 118 11.04 2.50 4.36
N ILE A 119 9.91 2.82 3.73
CA ILE A 119 9.03 3.89 4.19
C ILE A 119 8.41 3.53 5.54
N ALA A 120 7.96 2.28 5.72
CA ALA A 120 7.41 1.81 6.98
C ALA A 120 8.46 1.86 8.10
N ASP A 121 9.63 1.25 7.89
CA ASP A 121 10.77 1.28 8.82
C ASP A 121 11.13 2.71 9.22
N PHE A 122 11.31 3.59 8.23
CA PHE A 122 11.67 4.99 8.49
C PHE A 122 10.64 5.69 9.37
N LEU A 123 9.34 5.51 9.10
CA LEU A 123 8.28 6.17 9.87
C LEU A 123 8.18 5.59 11.28
N ILE A 124 8.35 4.28 11.43
CA ILE A 124 8.35 3.60 12.73
C ILE A 124 9.49 4.11 13.61
N ASP A 125 10.70 4.20 13.06
CA ASP A 125 11.88 4.71 13.77
C ASP A 125 11.76 6.20 14.06
N PHE A 126 11.36 7.00 13.06
CA PHE A 126 11.26 8.46 13.20
C PHE A 126 10.27 8.88 14.29
N PHE A 127 9.17 8.15 14.45
CA PHE A 127 8.16 8.43 15.46
C PHE A 127 8.29 7.61 16.75
N ASP A 128 9.35 6.80 16.90
CA ASP A 128 9.60 5.94 18.07
C ASP A 128 8.36 5.08 18.42
N TRP A 129 7.75 4.49 17.39
CA TRP A 129 6.50 3.76 17.54
C TRP A 129 6.65 2.40 18.23
N MET A 130 7.87 1.89 18.29
CA MET A 130 8.23 0.61 18.87
C MET A 130 9.20 0.76 20.02
N ARG A 131 9.02 -0.06 21.07
CA ARG A 131 9.93 -0.09 22.23
C ARG A 131 10.36 -1.51 22.56
N VAL A 132 11.60 -1.65 22.99
CA VAL A 132 12.12 -2.92 23.51
C VAL A 132 11.37 -3.28 24.78
N MET A 133 10.78 -4.47 24.84
CA MET A 133 10.15 -4.97 26.06
C MET A 133 11.25 -5.10 27.15
N PRO A 134 11.07 -4.52 28.35
CA PRO A 134 12.03 -4.72 29.43
C PRO A 134 12.08 -6.22 29.78
N PRO A 135 13.27 -6.80 30.08
CA PRO A 135 13.35 -8.17 30.54
C PRO A 135 12.55 -8.29 31.85
N GLY A 136 11.52 -9.14 31.82
CA GLY A 136 10.73 -9.52 33.00
C GLY A 136 11.41 -10.57 33.85
#